data_AF-F4R8C0-F1
#
_entry.id   AF-F4R8C0-F1
#
_cell.length_a   1.000
_cell.length_b   1.000
_cell.length_c   1.000
_cell.angle_alpha   90.00
_cell.angle_beta   90.00
_cell.angle_gamma   90.00
#
_symmetry.space_group_name_H-M   'P 1'
#
loop_
_entity.id
_entity.type
_entity.pdbx_description
1 polymer ?
#
loop_
_entity_poly.entity_id
_entity_poly.type
_entity_poly.pdbx_seq_one_letter_code
_entity_poly.pdbx_strand_id
1 'polypeptide(L)'
;MVNSAIKHLQHKANRSAELFVNNYYSTYDSINRSTNLPKLYHSDARIVWNGNAISGIQSLSNQLINQLPFTKHEIQSYDCHLISASQAQSPDSSPTLSITITGQLIYASTSFPSTYIIPDYFKSSSSSNQKNNLDEKLDGLPRIFSQSFILVSVKNLENGSDNYQILADSFRFVG
;
A
#
# COMPACT_ATOMS: atom_id res chain seq x y z
N MET A 1 -22.49 26.78 -6.44
CA MET A 1 -22.76 25.33 -6.58
C MET A 1 -21.48 24.50 -6.81
N VAL A 2 -20.57 24.89 -7.70
CA VAL A 2 -19.31 24.14 -8.00
C VAL A 2 -18.45 23.83 -6.75
N ASN A 3 -18.28 24.79 -5.83
CA ASN A 3 -17.47 24.59 -4.62
C ASN A 3 -18.02 23.53 -3.65
N SER A 4 -19.33 23.27 -3.66
CA SER A 4 -19.93 22.26 -2.78
C SER A 4 -19.72 20.84 -3.30
N ALA A 5 -19.78 20.65 -4.62
CA ALA A 5 -19.56 19.36 -5.26
C ALA A 5 -18.09 18.90 -5.11
N ILE A 6 -17.14 19.82 -5.30
CA ILE A 6 -15.71 19.52 -5.12
C ILE A 6 -15.40 19.12 -3.67
N LYS A 7 -15.95 19.84 -2.68
CA LYS A 7 -15.82 19.47 -1.26
C LYS A 7 -16.37 18.08 -0.97
N HIS A 8 -17.53 17.75 -1.52
CA HIS A 8 -18.11 16.42 -1.37
C HIS A 8 -17.20 15.31 -1.95
N LEU A 9 -16.65 15.53 -3.15
CA LEU A 9 -15.69 14.60 -3.77
C LEU A 9 -14.41 14.45 -2.93
N GLN A 10 -13.91 15.53 -2.33
CA GLN A 10 -12.75 15.48 -1.43
C GLN A 10 -13.05 14.63 -0.19
N HIS A 11 -14.22 14.80 0.44
CA HIS A 11 -14.60 13.95 1.58
C HIS A 11 -14.71 12.48 1.20
N LYS A 12 -15.30 12.17 0.02
CA LYS A 12 -15.37 10.80 -0.49
C LYS A 12 -13.97 10.22 -0.75
N ALA A 13 -13.08 11.01 -1.36
CA ALA A 13 -11.70 10.62 -1.63
C ALA A 13 -10.90 10.33 -0.36
N ASN A 14 -11.00 11.18 0.66
CA ASN A 14 -10.30 10.96 1.93
C ASN A 14 -10.76 9.68 2.62
N ARG A 15 -12.08 9.44 2.64
CA ARG A 15 -12.64 8.20 3.20
C ARG A 15 -12.21 6.97 2.40
N SER A 16 -12.22 7.04 1.07
CA SER A 16 -11.76 5.96 0.21
C SER A 16 -10.27 5.67 0.38
N ALA A 17 -9.44 6.70 0.54
CA ALA A 17 -8.01 6.54 0.81
C ALA A 17 -7.75 5.84 2.15
N GLU A 18 -8.44 6.25 3.22
CA GLU A 18 -8.33 5.60 4.53
C GLU A 18 -8.66 4.10 4.46
N LEU A 19 -9.80 3.76 3.84
CA LEU A 19 -10.23 2.37 3.68
C LEU A 19 -9.25 1.59 2.79
N PHE A 20 -8.74 2.20 1.74
CA PHE A 20 -7.75 1.59 0.86
C PHE A 20 -6.44 1.29 1.61
N VAL A 21 -5.87 2.27 2.31
CA VAL A 21 -4.61 2.11 3.05
C VAL A 21 -4.74 0.97 4.08
N ASN A 22 -5.82 0.99 4.87
CA ASN A 22 -6.07 -0.05 5.86
C ASN A 22 -6.20 -1.44 5.22
N ASN A 23 -6.98 -1.57 4.15
CA ASN A 23 -7.18 -2.84 3.47
C ASN A 23 -5.90 -3.33 2.76
N TYR A 24 -5.17 -2.44 2.09
CA TYR A 24 -3.98 -2.76 1.32
C TYR A 24 -2.90 -3.34 2.22
N TYR A 25 -2.50 -2.62 3.27
CA TYR A 25 -1.41 -3.10 4.15
C TYR A 25 -1.84 -4.27 5.03
N SER A 26 -3.10 -4.35 5.45
CA SER A 26 -3.62 -5.56 6.12
C SER A 26 -3.57 -6.79 5.22
N THR A 27 -3.89 -6.62 3.93
CA THR A 27 -3.78 -7.69 2.92
C THR A 27 -2.32 -8.04 2.64
N TYR A 28 -1.45 -7.04 2.56
CA TYR A 28 -0.02 -7.19 2.32
C TYR A 28 0.66 -7.99 3.45
N ASP A 29 0.30 -7.73 4.69
CA ASP A 29 0.90 -8.41 5.85
C ASP A 29 0.24 -9.76 6.16
N SER A 30 -0.85 -10.11 5.46
CA SER A 30 -1.56 -11.36 5.69
C SER A 30 -0.81 -12.59 5.16
N ILE A 31 -1.05 -13.73 5.79
CA ILE A 31 -0.57 -15.04 5.28
C ILE A 31 -1.12 -15.38 3.88
N ASN A 32 -2.23 -14.77 3.50
CA ASN A 32 -2.90 -14.97 2.22
C ASN A 32 -2.51 -13.90 1.18
N ARG A 33 -1.41 -13.15 1.41
CA ARG A 33 -0.93 -12.08 0.53
C ARG A 33 -0.84 -12.54 -0.93
N SER A 34 -0.27 -13.71 -1.18
CA SER A 34 -0.06 -14.26 -2.54
C SER A 34 -1.35 -14.39 -3.36
N THR A 35 -2.48 -14.64 -2.70
CA THR A 35 -3.78 -14.81 -3.35
C THR A 35 -4.59 -13.51 -3.40
N ASN A 36 -4.51 -12.69 -2.35
CA ASN A 36 -5.42 -11.56 -2.17
C ASN A 36 -4.84 -10.23 -2.65
N LEU A 37 -3.53 -10.01 -2.45
CA LEU A 37 -2.90 -8.75 -2.84
C LEU A 37 -2.96 -8.50 -4.36
N PRO A 38 -2.73 -9.48 -5.25
CA PRO A 38 -2.84 -9.26 -6.70
C PRO A 38 -4.24 -8.80 -7.16
N LYS A 39 -5.30 -9.16 -6.42
CA LYS A 39 -6.70 -8.78 -6.76
C LYS A 39 -6.98 -7.29 -6.57
N LEU A 40 -6.13 -6.58 -5.82
CA LEU A 40 -6.22 -5.14 -5.63
C LEU A 40 -5.66 -4.34 -6.82
N TYR A 41 -4.97 -5.01 -7.74
CA TYR A 41 -4.36 -4.38 -8.91
C TYR A 41 -5.26 -4.46 -10.14
N HIS A 42 -5.26 -3.40 -10.93
CA HIS A 42 -5.88 -3.38 -12.23
C HIS A 42 -5.11 -4.29 -13.21
N SER A 43 -5.77 -4.82 -14.25
CA SER A 43 -5.11 -5.67 -15.25
C SER A 43 -3.91 -4.98 -15.93
N ASP A 44 -4.05 -3.68 -16.16
CA ASP A 44 -3.03 -2.82 -16.80
C ASP A 44 -2.09 -2.12 -15.80
N ALA A 45 -2.02 -2.59 -14.56
CA ALA A 45 -1.25 -1.94 -13.52
C ALA A 45 0.25 -1.82 -13.87
N ARG A 46 0.84 -0.67 -13.56
CA ARG A 46 2.27 -0.39 -13.71
C ARG A 46 2.92 -0.25 -12.35
N ILE A 47 3.89 -1.11 -12.07
CA ILE A 47 4.48 -1.22 -10.73
C ILE A 47 5.97 -0.95 -10.83
N VAL A 48 6.50 -0.16 -9.90
CA VAL A 48 7.94 0.08 -9.75
C VAL A 48 8.30 -0.23 -8.31
N TRP A 49 9.13 -1.25 -8.11
CA TRP A 49 9.58 -1.66 -6.78
C TRP A 49 11.09 -1.46 -6.64
N ASN A 50 11.49 -0.49 -5.82
CA ASN A 50 12.89 -0.07 -5.65
C ASN A 50 13.62 0.21 -6.98
N GLY A 51 12.91 0.76 -7.97
CA GLY A 51 13.43 1.04 -9.31
C GLY A 51 13.29 -0.10 -10.32
N ASN A 52 12.84 -1.28 -9.90
CA ASN A 52 12.57 -2.40 -10.80
C ASN A 52 11.13 -2.30 -11.33
N ALA A 53 10.99 -2.17 -12.64
CA ALA A 53 9.68 -2.13 -13.28
C ALA A 53 9.07 -3.54 -13.36
N ILE A 54 7.82 -3.66 -12.93
CA ILE A 54 7.02 -4.88 -12.96
C ILE A 54 5.72 -4.56 -13.70
N SER A 55 5.45 -5.29 -14.78
CA SER A 55 4.28 -5.06 -15.64
C SER A 55 3.37 -6.27 -15.63
N GLY A 56 2.10 -6.04 -15.29
CA GLY A 56 1.05 -7.06 -15.26
C GLY A 56 1.01 -7.89 -13.97
N ILE A 57 -0.19 -8.40 -13.67
CA ILE A 57 -0.51 -9.11 -12.42
C ILE A 57 0.31 -10.40 -12.27
N GLN A 58 0.54 -11.15 -13.35
CA GLN A 58 1.32 -12.40 -13.29
C GLN A 58 2.77 -12.14 -12.88
N SER A 59 3.39 -11.08 -13.42
CA SER A 59 4.75 -10.66 -13.07
C SER A 59 4.81 -10.17 -11.63
N LEU A 60 3.82 -9.39 -11.19
CA LEU A 60 3.67 -8.96 -9.80
C LEU A 60 3.68 -10.14 -8.83
N SER A 61 2.87 -11.16 -9.10
CA SER A 61 2.82 -12.36 -8.24
C SER A 61 4.16 -13.07 -8.18
N ASN A 62 4.77 -13.35 -9.34
CA ASN A 62 5.95 -14.23 -9.42
C ASN A 62 7.28 -13.53 -9.07
N GLN A 63 7.41 -12.25 -9.40
CA GLN A 63 8.67 -11.50 -9.25
C GLN A 63 8.74 -10.73 -7.94
N LEU A 64 7.61 -10.43 -7.30
CA LEU A 64 7.58 -9.66 -6.06
C LEU A 64 6.86 -10.41 -4.96
N ILE A 65 5.55 -10.64 -5.09
CA ILE A 65 4.72 -11.07 -3.96
C ILE A 65 5.15 -12.43 -3.40
N ASN A 66 5.44 -13.39 -4.26
CA ASN A 66 5.86 -14.74 -3.86
C ASN A 66 7.32 -14.82 -3.38
N GLN A 67 8.14 -13.80 -3.69
CA GLN A 67 9.55 -13.75 -3.31
C GLN A 67 9.78 -12.97 -2.01
N LEU A 68 8.84 -12.10 -1.64
CA LEU A 68 8.96 -11.31 -0.43
C LEU A 68 8.78 -12.16 0.84
N PRO A 69 9.64 -11.97 1.86
CA PRO A 69 9.40 -12.49 3.20
C PRO A 69 8.10 -11.96 3.80
N PHE A 70 7.70 -12.50 4.96
CA PHE A 70 6.59 -11.90 5.70
C PHE A 70 6.96 -10.47 6.11
N THR A 71 5.96 -9.59 6.04
CA THR A 71 6.11 -8.17 6.34
C THR A 71 5.20 -7.79 7.49
N LYS A 72 5.61 -6.75 8.21
CA LYS A 72 4.72 -5.95 9.02
C LYS A 72 4.95 -4.49 8.68
N HIS A 73 3.91 -3.81 8.23
CA HIS A 73 3.91 -2.39 7.95
C HIS A 73 3.33 -1.61 9.13
N GLU A 74 3.91 -0.46 9.40
CA GLU A 74 3.36 0.58 10.25
C GLU A 74 3.32 1.87 9.44
N ILE A 75 2.10 2.33 9.17
CA ILE A 75 1.85 3.52 8.37
C ILE A 75 1.95 4.74 9.28
N GLN A 76 2.89 5.63 8.98
CA GLN A 76 3.13 6.83 9.78
C GLN A 76 2.30 8.00 9.28
N SER A 77 2.21 8.16 7.96
CA SER A 77 1.36 9.17 7.35
C SER A 77 0.99 8.79 5.92
N TYR A 78 -0.13 9.32 5.46
CA TYR A 78 -0.50 9.31 4.07
C TYR A 78 -1.28 10.57 3.71
N ASP A 79 -1.27 10.90 2.43
CA ASP A 79 -2.02 12.02 1.86
C ASP A 79 -2.71 11.57 0.57
N CYS A 80 -3.83 12.20 0.25
CA CYS A 80 -4.68 11.84 -0.90
C CYS A 80 -5.05 13.08 -1.71
N HIS A 81 -4.84 12.98 -3.02
CA HIS A 81 -5.23 14.01 -3.99
C HIS A 81 -6.17 13.46 -5.06
N LEU A 82 -7.12 14.30 -5.47
CA LEU A 82 -7.96 14.06 -6.64
C LEU A 82 -7.18 14.42 -7.91
N ILE A 83 -7.04 13.48 -8.86
CA ILE A 83 -6.23 13.71 -10.08
C ILE A 83 -7.02 14.44 -11.18
N SER A 84 -8.33 14.24 -11.28
CA SER A 84 -9.13 15.02 -12.22
C SER A 84 -10.56 15.19 -11.74
N ALA A 85 -10.98 16.44 -11.61
CA ALA A 85 -12.38 16.81 -11.41
C ALA A 85 -13.19 16.80 -12.71
N SER A 86 -12.58 16.51 -13.88
CA SER A 86 -13.33 16.42 -15.15
C SER A 86 -14.35 15.27 -15.16
N GLN A 87 -14.17 14.26 -14.30
CA GLN A 87 -15.15 13.21 -14.01
C GLN A 87 -16.35 13.71 -13.19
N ALA A 88 -16.31 14.93 -12.64
CA ALA A 88 -17.47 15.54 -11.96
C ALA A 88 -18.66 15.83 -12.91
N GLN A 89 -18.53 15.55 -14.21
CA GLN A 89 -19.62 15.64 -15.18
C GLN A 89 -20.66 14.53 -15.01
N SER A 90 -20.32 13.41 -14.35
CA SER A 90 -21.30 12.42 -13.90
C SER A 90 -21.31 12.33 -12.37
N PRO A 91 -22.43 12.63 -11.69
CA PRO A 91 -22.52 12.54 -10.24
C PRO A 91 -22.25 11.11 -9.69
N ASP A 92 -22.33 10.09 -10.55
CA ASP A 92 -22.16 8.67 -10.20
C ASP A 92 -20.78 8.08 -10.56
N SER A 93 -19.78 8.89 -10.91
CA SER A 93 -18.41 8.40 -11.12
C SER A 93 -17.54 8.67 -9.91
N SER A 94 -16.96 7.62 -9.33
CA SER A 94 -15.91 7.79 -8.33
C SER A 94 -14.62 8.33 -8.96
N PRO A 95 -13.95 9.28 -8.29
CA PRO A 95 -12.80 9.97 -8.86
C PRO A 95 -11.57 9.07 -8.92
N THR A 96 -10.62 9.41 -9.78
CA THR A 96 -9.25 8.85 -9.72
C THR A 96 -8.48 9.50 -8.58
N LEU A 97 -7.81 8.69 -7.76
CA LEU A 97 -7.06 9.13 -6.57
C LEU A 97 -5.55 8.96 -6.77
N SER A 98 -4.78 9.93 -6.31
CA SER A 98 -3.35 9.80 -6.04
C SER A 98 -3.17 9.68 -4.55
N ILE A 99 -2.47 8.66 -4.07
CA ILE A 99 -2.16 8.49 -2.65
C ILE A 99 -0.65 8.43 -2.49
N THR A 100 -0.11 9.18 -1.54
CA THR A 100 1.29 9.09 -1.14
C THR A 100 1.34 8.65 0.31
N ILE A 101 2.13 7.62 0.60
CA ILE A 101 2.27 7.00 1.91
C ILE A 101 3.73 7.01 2.33
N THR A 102 3.95 7.26 3.61
CA THR A 102 5.23 7.00 4.26
C THR A 102 5.01 6.15 5.51
N GLY A 103 5.96 5.28 5.77
CA GLY A 103 5.90 4.40 6.92
C GLY A 103 7.18 3.63 7.09
N GLN A 104 7.10 2.65 7.97
CA GLN A 104 8.18 1.69 8.19
C GLN A 104 7.65 0.27 8.02
N LEU A 105 8.54 -0.62 7.60
CA LEU A 105 8.24 -2.04 7.58
C LEU A 105 9.41 -2.85 8.13
N ILE A 106 9.09 -4.01 8.65
CA ILE A 106 10.06 -5.05 9.01
C ILE A 106 9.79 -6.31 8.22
N TYR A 107 10.86 -7.07 7.98
CA TYR A 107 10.79 -8.40 7.38
C TYR A 107 10.97 -9.47 8.45
N ALA A 108 10.32 -10.62 8.24
CA ALA A 108 10.53 -11.83 9.00
C ALA A 108 10.38 -13.09 8.14
N SER A 109 11.02 -14.17 8.58
CA SER A 109 10.89 -15.51 7.99
C SER A 109 9.55 -16.19 8.32
N THR A 110 8.85 -15.71 9.35
CA THR A 110 7.55 -16.24 9.80
C THR A 110 6.50 -15.14 9.90
N SER A 111 5.23 -15.52 9.89
CA SER A 111 4.12 -14.57 9.97
C SER A 111 4.06 -13.88 11.32
N PHE A 112 3.72 -12.59 11.32
CA PHE A 112 3.48 -11.83 12.54
C PHE A 112 2.13 -12.18 13.18
N PRO A 113 2.06 -12.31 14.52
CA PRO A 113 0.78 -12.32 15.23
C PRO A 113 -0.04 -11.05 14.93
N SER A 114 -1.36 -11.15 14.97
CA SER A 114 -2.25 -10.00 14.76
C SER A 114 -2.02 -8.85 15.75
N THR A 115 -1.57 -9.17 16.96
CA THR A 115 -1.25 -8.21 18.03
C THR A 115 0.18 -7.66 17.97
N TYR A 116 0.97 -8.05 16.96
CA TYR A 116 2.35 -7.58 16.85
C TYR A 116 2.42 -6.08 16.56
N ILE A 117 3.25 -5.37 17.33
CA ILE A 117 3.55 -3.95 17.20
C ILE A 117 5.06 -3.82 16.95
N ILE A 118 5.43 -3.03 15.95
CA ILE A 118 6.85 -2.78 15.64
C ILE A 118 7.46 -2.02 16.83
N PRO A 119 8.55 -2.53 17.44
CA PRO A 119 9.17 -1.87 18.59
C PRO A 119 9.87 -0.56 18.18
N ASP A 120 9.81 0.42 19.06
CA ASP A 120 10.48 1.71 18.89
C ASP A 120 12.00 1.54 19.06
N TYR A 121 12.70 1.30 17.95
CA TYR A 121 14.12 0.93 17.93
C TYR A 121 15.06 2.03 18.47
N PHE A 122 14.61 3.29 18.48
CA PHE A 122 15.34 4.40 19.11
C PHE A 122 15.35 4.33 20.64
N LYS A 123 14.46 3.53 21.26
CA LYS A 123 14.39 3.34 22.72
C LYS A 123 15.08 2.06 23.19
N SER A 124 15.44 1.14 22.29
CA SER A 124 16.03 -0.17 22.64
C SER A 124 17.55 -0.24 22.50
N SER A 125 18.24 0.89 22.23
CA SER A 125 19.69 0.93 22.04
C SER A 125 20.52 0.79 23.33
N SER A 126 19.93 0.27 24.41
CA SER A 126 20.65 -0.21 25.58
C SER A 126 20.53 -1.74 25.64
N SER A 127 21.68 -2.41 25.43
CA SER A 127 21.97 -3.84 25.63
C SER A 127 21.66 -4.81 24.48
N SER A 128 22.68 -5.16 23.69
CA SER A 128 23.42 -6.42 23.92
C SER A 128 24.48 -6.65 22.83
N ASN A 129 25.66 -7.09 23.27
CA ASN A 129 26.73 -7.63 22.44
C ASN A 129 26.29 -9.00 21.92
N GLN A 130 25.89 -9.11 20.65
CA GLN A 130 25.89 -10.39 19.95
C GLN A 130 26.58 -10.28 18.59
N LYS A 131 27.69 -11.01 18.50
CA LYS A 131 28.40 -11.34 17.28
C LYS A 131 27.62 -12.44 16.54
N ASN A 132 27.39 -12.22 15.24
CA ASN A 132 27.45 -13.19 14.11
C ASN A 132 26.25 -13.10 13.16
N ASN A 133 26.57 -13.21 11.85
CA ASN A 133 25.74 -13.09 10.63
C ASN A 133 25.07 -11.74 10.34
N LEU A 134 25.52 -11.08 9.26
CA LEU A 134 24.98 -9.82 8.75
C LEU A 134 23.53 -9.98 8.25
N ASP A 135 23.18 -11.16 7.72
CA ASP A 135 21.84 -11.43 7.18
C ASP A 135 20.80 -11.59 8.30
N GLU A 136 21.12 -12.30 9.39
CA GLU A 136 20.27 -12.37 10.60
C GLU A 136 20.17 -11.02 11.32
N LYS A 137 21.17 -10.14 11.16
CA LYS A 137 21.15 -8.78 11.72
C LYS A 137 20.23 -7.83 10.94
N LEU A 138 19.95 -8.11 9.67
CA LEU A 138 19.09 -7.27 8.83
C LEU A 138 17.61 -7.66 8.95
N ASP A 139 17.33 -8.93 9.27
CA ASP A 139 15.99 -9.41 9.58
C ASP A 139 15.47 -8.75 10.86
N GLY A 140 14.23 -8.25 10.82
CA GLY A 140 13.62 -7.53 11.92
C GLY A 140 14.02 -6.05 12.09
N LEU A 141 15.00 -5.54 11.32
CA LEU A 141 15.30 -4.10 11.35
C LEU A 141 14.24 -3.28 10.59
N PRO A 142 13.65 -2.24 11.21
CA PRO A 142 12.73 -1.34 10.53
C PRO A 142 13.40 -0.63 9.36
N ARG A 143 12.74 -0.65 8.21
CA ARG A 143 13.12 0.10 7.01
C ARG A 143 12.03 1.11 6.69
N ILE A 144 12.43 2.36 6.53
CA ILE A 144 11.52 3.43 6.16
C ILE A 144 11.26 3.32 4.65
N PHE A 145 10.00 3.48 4.25
CA PHE A 145 9.61 3.46 2.86
C PHE A 145 8.74 4.66 2.51
N SER A 146 8.74 4.99 1.23
CA SER A 146 7.75 5.84 0.59
C SER A 146 7.10 5.05 -0.53
N GLN A 147 5.77 5.12 -0.59
CA GLN A 147 4.99 4.45 -1.62
C GLN A 147 3.94 5.40 -2.17
N SER A 148 3.77 5.43 -3.48
CA SER A 148 2.70 6.19 -4.13
C SER A 148 1.84 5.29 -4.99
N PHE A 149 0.53 5.57 -5.00
CA PHE A 149 -0.47 4.86 -5.77
C PHE A 149 -1.28 5.80 -6.63
N ILE A 150 -1.69 5.30 -7.79
CA ILE A 150 -2.80 5.85 -8.57
C ILE A 150 -3.93 4.83 -8.55
N LEU A 151 -5.08 5.23 -8.02
CA LEU A 151 -6.26 4.38 -7.91
C LEU A 151 -7.33 4.81 -8.90
N VAL A 152 -7.89 3.82 -9.59
CA VAL A 152 -9.05 4.00 -10.48
C VAL A 152 -10.26 3.31 -9.87
N SER A 153 -11.42 3.94 -10.01
CA SER A 153 -12.66 3.30 -9.64
C SER A 153 -13.10 2.31 -10.71
N VAL A 154 -13.44 1.11 -10.27
CA VAL A 154 -14.03 0.05 -11.08
C VAL A 154 -15.42 -0.22 -10.52
N LYS A 155 -16.43 -0.06 -11.39
CA LYS A 155 -17.82 -0.35 -11.03
C LYS A 155 -18.01 -1.85 -10.91
N ASN A 156 -18.46 -2.31 -9.75
CA ASN A 156 -18.97 -3.67 -9.63
C ASN A 156 -20.36 -3.73 -10.27
N LEU A 157 -20.50 -4.46 -11.37
CA LEU A 157 -21.74 -4.59 -12.13
C LEU A 157 -22.84 -5.34 -11.34
N GLU A 158 -22.47 -6.18 -10.38
CA GLU A 158 -23.42 -6.98 -9.59
C GLU A 158 -24.05 -6.18 -8.45
N ASN A 159 -23.28 -5.30 -7.81
CA ASN A 159 -23.68 -4.60 -6.57
C ASN A 159 -23.87 -3.10 -6.78
N GLY A 160 -23.45 -2.57 -7.93
CA GLY A 160 -23.37 -1.13 -8.21
C GLY A 160 -22.34 -0.37 -7.37
N SER A 161 -21.57 -1.05 -6.50
CA SER A 161 -20.57 -0.44 -5.64
C SER A 161 -19.28 -0.13 -6.41
N ASP A 162 -18.75 1.07 -6.20
CA ASP A 162 -17.43 1.45 -6.70
C ASP A 162 -16.34 0.80 -5.83
N ASN A 163 -15.48 -0.01 -6.44
CA ASN A 163 -14.26 -0.51 -5.81
C ASN A 163 -13.05 0.20 -6.42
N TYR A 164 -11.99 0.41 -5.64
CA TYR A 164 -10.75 0.96 -6.16
C TYR A 164 -9.76 -0.15 -6.52
N GLN A 165 -9.15 -0.02 -7.69
CA GLN A 165 -8.03 -0.84 -8.11
C GLN A 165 -6.80 0.02 -8.38
N ILE A 166 -5.63 -0.57 -8.15
CA ILE A 166 -4.33 0.08 -8.33
C ILE A 166 -3.98 0.08 -9.82
N LEU A 167 -3.92 1.26 -10.42
CA LEU A 167 -3.43 1.46 -11.79
C LEU A 167 -1.93 1.68 -11.83
N ALA A 168 -1.38 2.35 -10.82
CA ALA A 168 0.07 2.51 -10.68
C ALA A 168 0.49 2.38 -9.21
N ASP A 169 1.64 1.75 -9.01
CA ASP A 169 2.31 1.62 -7.71
C ASP A 169 3.80 1.94 -7.87
N SER A 170 4.34 2.82 -7.04
CA SER A 170 5.76 3.08 -6.94
C SER A 170 6.20 2.99 -5.49
N PHE A 171 6.92 1.92 -5.16
CA PHE A 171 7.49 1.67 -3.84
C PHE A 171 9.00 1.90 -3.84
N ARG A 172 9.50 2.56 -2.79
CA ARG A 172 10.94 2.73 -2.56
C ARG A 172 11.28 2.79 -1.07
N PHE A 173 12.35 2.10 -0.67
CA PHE A 173 13.00 2.34 0.61
C PHE A 173 13.73 3.69 0.61
N VAL A 174 13.60 4.44 1.69
CA VAL A 174 14.22 5.76 1.88
C VAL A 174 15.07 5.74 3.14
N GLY A 175 16.31 6.26 3.05
CA GLY A 175 17.31 6.19 4.13
C GLY A 175 18.64 5.67 3.61
#